data_AF-A0AAW0BRK1-F1
#
_entry.id   AF-A0AAW0BRK1-F1
#
_cell.length_a   1.000
_cell.length_b   1.000
_cell.length_c   1.000
_cell.angle_alpha   90.00
_cell.angle_beta   90.00
_cell.angle_gamma   90.00
#
_symmetry.space_group_name_H-M   'P 1'
#
loop_
_entity.id
_entity.type
_entity.pdbx_description
1 polymer ?
#
loop_
_entity_poly.entity_id
_entity_poly.type
_entity_poly.pdbx_seq_one_letter_code
_entity_poly.pdbx_strand_id
1 'polypeptide(L)'
;MSTVRRKRARVDTTAAADAEPEPASEPVAVAPQITRAEKYYFEDGDLVLRAESTLFRVHKFVLSRDSSMFKDMFVIPGGSAASAADGSNDETPLVVSDSASSMTALLWVLYALPPELQAYLSSDKNTVDLDRLLLVAEITNKYHFTSIEEWSLQVIRAVVPKLKFTSSTSTLLVRALTLAERFADSALIDTVLTAWETLVRTVSKPAELITKSDTHPWLIAFAYHTQVSTMKLKRHVFAKDLTLEGCDGLSQTHITKLLFGRWSLEAEVTRLASNPPALPSTGCVHPGKHQDDCDAQWRKAWGDAVNSKAVAALESTDLLGRLKAIQAHLAALNTRKSIHNGACYRKNREVAIATLIARKKRTLHEHFQLPGNFTVGHS
;
A
#
# COMPACT_ATOMS: atom_id res chain seq x y z
N MET A 1 -80.08 7.38 70.20
CA MET A 1 -80.19 7.04 68.76
C MET A 1 -78.75 6.86 68.22
N SER A 2 -78.36 5.71 67.66
CA SER A 2 -78.44 5.34 66.21
C SER A 2 -77.50 6.20 65.35
N THR A 3 -76.63 5.72 64.43
CA THR A 3 -76.48 4.43 63.70
C THR A 3 -75.14 4.46 62.87
N VAL A 4 -74.41 3.41 62.41
CA VAL A 4 -74.51 1.93 62.54
C VAL A 4 -73.18 1.19 62.15
N ARG A 5 -72.81 0.10 62.87
CA ARG A 5 -72.29 -1.24 62.43
C ARG A 5 -71.46 -1.40 61.11
N ARG A 6 -70.28 -2.09 61.17
CA ARG A 6 -70.00 -3.36 60.40
C ARG A 6 -68.62 -4.06 60.65
N LYS A 7 -68.74 -5.29 61.15
CA LYS A 7 -67.81 -6.44 61.22
C LYS A 7 -66.85 -6.65 60.02
N ARG A 8 -65.59 -7.01 60.30
CA ARG A 8 -64.68 -7.82 59.43
C ARG A 8 -63.99 -8.93 60.26
N ALA A 9 -63.38 -9.91 59.61
CA ALA A 9 -62.97 -11.20 60.21
C ALA A 9 -61.46 -11.32 60.49
N ARG A 10 -61.10 -12.35 61.27
CA ARG A 10 -59.72 -12.80 61.56
C ARG A 10 -59.43 -14.04 60.71
N VAL A 11 -58.30 -14.04 60.00
CA VAL A 11 -57.65 -15.18 59.33
C VAL A 11 -56.14 -14.98 59.53
N ASP A 12 -55.38 -16.07 59.58
CA ASP A 12 -54.09 -16.12 60.26
C ASP A 12 -52.88 -15.56 59.49
N THR A 13 -51.87 -15.15 60.25
CA THR A 13 -50.58 -14.68 59.74
C THR A 13 -49.53 -15.75 59.97
N THR A 14 -49.23 -16.54 58.94
CA THR A 14 -48.02 -17.37 58.88
C THR A 14 -47.40 -17.24 57.49
N ALA A 15 -46.22 -16.63 57.41
CA ALA A 15 -45.44 -16.48 56.20
C ALA A 15 -44.00 -16.91 56.48
N ALA A 16 -43.58 -18.00 55.85
CA ALA A 16 -42.18 -18.41 55.76
C ALA A 16 -41.46 -17.45 54.80
N ALA A 17 -40.35 -16.84 55.20
CA ALA A 17 -39.00 -17.42 55.19
C ALA A 17 -38.47 -17.66 53.77
N ASP A 18 -37.75 -16.66 53.29
CA ASP A 18 -36.55 -16.71 52.45
C ASP A 18 -36.58 -17.60 51.19
N ALA A 19 -36.79 -16.94 50.05
CA ALA A 19 -36.42 -17.45 48.73
C ALA A 19 -35.19 -16.68 48.23
N GLU A 20 -34.08 -17.36 48.02
CA GLU A 20 -32.89 -16.79 47.36
C GLU A 20 -33.20 -16.51 45.87
N PRO A 21 -32.71 -15.40 45.30
CA PRO A 21 -32.82 -15.16 43.86
C PRO A 21 -31.84 -16.07 43.10
N GLU A 22 -32.33 -16.77 42.07
CA GLU A 22 -31.44 -17.53 41.17
C GLU A 22 -30.40 -16.61 40.53
N PRO A 23 -29.13 -17.04 40.38
CA PRO A 23 -28.12 -16.27 39.69
C PRO A 23 -28.51 -16.12 38.22
N ALA A 24 -28.59 -14.87 37.75
CA ALA A 24 -28.87 -14.58 36.35
C ALA A 24 -27.83 -15.24 35.44
N SER A 25 -28.30 -15.87 34.36
CA SER A 25 -27.44 -16.60 33.43
C SER A 25 -26.41 -15.66 32.80
N GLU A 26 -25.12 -15.92 33.04
CA GLU A 26 -24.06 -15.27 32.28
C GLU A 26 -24.24 -15.53 30.78
N PRO A 27 -23.92 -14.57 29.89
CA PRO A 27 -24.01 -14.79 28.46
C PRO A 27 -23.00 -15.86 28.05
N VAL A 28 -23.50 -17.08 27.81
CA VAL A 28 -22.69 -18.23 27.38
C VAL A 28 -21.87 -17.82 26.16
N ALA A 29 -20.56 -17.68 26.36
CA ALA A 29 -19.63 -17.38 25.28
C ALA A 29 -19.67 -18.52 24.28
N VAL A 30 -20.32 -18.28 23.13
CA VAL A 30 -20.46 -19.28 22.06
C VAL A 30 -19.06 -19.65 21.60
N ALA A 31 -18.62 -20.86 21.97
CA ALA A 31 -17.32 -21.36 21.57
C ALA A 31 -17.21 -21.32 20.03
N PRO A 32 -16.12 -20.76 19.47
CA PRO A 32 -16.03 -20.52 18.04
C PRO A 32 -16.17 -21.83 17.28
N GLN A 33 -17.24 -21.95 16.48
CA GLN A 33 -17.56 -23.17 15.75
C GLN A 33 -16.42 -23.49 14.78
N ILE A 34 -15.80 -24.65 15.00
CA ILE A 34 -14.73 -25.15 14.14
C ILE A 34 -15.35 -25.70 12.86
N THR A 35 -14.83 -25.26 11.72
CA THR A 35 -15.34 -25.58 10.38
C THR A 35 -14.26 -26.31 9.56
N ARG A 36 -14.65 -27.15 8.60
CA ARG A 36 -13.70 -27.80 7.67
C ARG A 36 -13.64 -27.03 6.36
N ALA A 37 -12.43 -26.75 5.87
CA ALA A 37 -12.24 -26.16 4.54
C ALA A 37 -12.41 -27.24 3.45
N GLU A 38 -13.65 -27.49 3.02
CA GLU A 38 -14.04 -28.60 2.12
C GLU A 38 -13.07 -28.86 0.96
N LYS A 39 -12.60 -27.80 0.26
CA LYS A 39 -11.65 -27.93 -0.87
C LYS A 39 -10.30 -28.54 -0.49
N TYR A 40 -9.87 -28.38 0.76
CA TYR A 40 -8.57 -28.82 1.29
C TYR A 40 -8.76 -29.64 2.57
N TYR A 41 -9.83 -30.44 2.62
CA TYR A 41 -10.07 -31.45 3.64
C TYR A 41 -10.15 -32.82 2.96
N PHE A 42 -8.99 -33.41 2.71
CA PHE A 42 -8.84 -34.64 1.93
C PHE A 42 -9.02 -35.90 2.80
N GLU A 43 -9.80 -36.87 2.29
CA GLU A 43 -10.06 -38.17 2.95
C GLU A 43 -8.79 -39.00 3.19
N ASP A 44 -7.78 -38.84 2.33
CA ASP A 44 -6.48 -39.50 2.34
C ASP A 44 -5.36 -38.70 3.05
N GLY A 45 -5.64 -37.45 3.47
CA GLY A 45 -4.64 -36.58 4.10
C GLY A 45 -4.10 -37.10 5.43
N ASP A 46 -2.78 -37.05 5.61
CA ASP A 46 -2.05 -37.57 6.78
C ASP A 46 -1.67 -36.47 7.81
N LEU A 47 -2.18 -35.25 7.64
CA LEU A 47 -2.07 -34.15 8.59
C LEU A 47 -3.35 -33.32 8.63
N VAL A 48 -3.90 -33.11 9.83
CA VAL A 48 -4.89 -32.07 10.10
C VAL A 48 -4.19 -30.83 10.65
N LEU A 49 -4.30 -29.72 9.93
CA LEU A 49 -3.91 -28.37 10.36
C LEU A 49 -5.12 -27.60 10.87
N ARG A 50 -4.91 -26.74 11.87
CA ARG A 50 -5.90 -25.73 12.30
C ARG A 50 -5.35 -24.32 12.16
N ALA A 51 -6.04 -23.48 11.40
CA ALA A 51 -5.84 -22.03 11.37
C ALA A 51 -7.13 -21.35 11.85
N GLU A 52 -7.04 -20.50 12.86
CA GLU A 52 -8.21 -19.81 13.47
C GLU A 52 -9.33 -20.81 13.89
N SER A 53 -10.47 -20.79 13.20
CA SER A 53 -11.62 -21.68 13.38
C SER A 53 -11.81 -22.65 12.21
N THR A 54 -10.76 -22.87 11.40
CA THR A 54 -10.80 -23.66 10.17
C THR A 54 -9.80 -24.81 10.21
N LEU A 55 -10.30 -26.02 9.93
CA LEU A 55 -9.52 -27.25 9.77
C LEU A 55 -9.24 -27.52 8.29
N PHE A 56 -8.00 -27.92 8.01
CA PHE A 56 -7.52 -28.36 6.69
C PHE A 56 -6.91 -29.75 6.88
N ARG A 57 -7.32 -30.73 6.09
CA ARG A 57 -6.75 -32.09 6.13
C ARG A 57 -5.99 -32.34 4.84
N VAL A 58 -4.68 -32.47 4.95
CA VAL A 58 -3.72 -32.31 3.85
C VAL A 58 -2.54 -33.27 3.99
N HIS A 59 -1.74 -33.36 2.92
CA HIS A 59 -0.59 -34.27 2.85
C HIS A 59 0.70 -33.60 3.36
N LYS A 60 1.37 -34.22 4.34
CA LYS A 60 2.69 -33.80 4.87
C LYS A 60 3.72 -33.63 3.76
N PHE A 61 3.78 -34.60 2.84
CA PHE A 61 4.67 -34.56 1.67
C PHE A 61 4.51 -33.27 0.84
N VAL A 62 3.28 -32.79 0.64
CA VAL A 62 3.02 -31.59 -0.17
C VAL A 62 3.51 -30.32 0.54
N LEU A 63 3.36 -30.26 1.87
CA LEU A 63 3.93 -29.18 2.68
C LEU A 63 5.46 -29.26 2.78
N SER A 64 6.05 -30.45 2.80
CA SER A 64 7.52 -30.66 2.83
C SER A 64 8.24 -30.42 1.50
N ARG A 65 7.52 -29.98 0.45
CA ARG A 65 8.11 -29.56 -0.83
C ARG A 65 9.00 -28.32 -0.65
N ASP A 66 9.84 -28.07 -1.64
CA ASP A 66 10.74 -26.89 -1.71
C ASP A 66 11.77 -26.79 -0.55
N SER A 67 11.91 -27.86 0.24
CA SER A 67 12.63 -27.87 1.52
C SER A 67 12.15 -26.82 2.53
N SER A 68 10.83 -26.59 2.55
CA SER A 68 10.17 -25.71 3.52
C SER A 68 10.43 -26.09 4.98
N MET A 69 10.17 -25.15 5.89
CA MET A 69 10.22 -25.37 7.34
C MET A 69 9.34 -26.54 7.82
N PHE A 70 8.25 -26.86 7.12
CA PHE A 70 7.39 -28.01 7.47
C PHE A 70 8.12 -29.35 7.36
N LYS A 71 9.07 -29.47 6.43
CA LYS A 71 9.89 -30.69 6.27
C LYS A 71 10.64 -31.01 7.55
N ASP A 72 11.32 -30.02 8.14
CA ASP A 72 12.08 -30.21 9.37
C ASP A 72 11.16 -30.37 10.57
N MET A 73 10.03 -29.63 10.60
CA MET A 73 9.00 -29.73 11.63
C MET A 73 8.41 -31.14 11.77
N PHE A 74 8.27 -31.90 10.68
CA PHE A 74 7.77 -33.28 10.72
C PHE A 74 8.86 -34.33 11.00
N VAL A 75 10.15 -33.96 10.91
CA VAL A 75 11.28 -34.89 11.11
C VAL A 75 11.69 -35.00 12.58
N ILE A 76 11.48 -33.97 13.41
CA ILE A 76 11.91 -33.96 14.81
C ILE A 76 10.90 -34.71 15.72
N PRO A 77 11.25 -35.87 16.30
CA PRO A 77 10.34 -36.59 17.18
C PRO A 77 10.17 -35.85 18.51
N GLY A 78 8.98 -35.32 18.79
CA GLY A 78 8.67 -34.61 20.04
C GLY A 78 9.31 -33.22 20.19
N GLY A 79 9.68 -32.56 19.09
CA GLY A 79 10.44 -31.31 19.12
C GLY A 79 9.69 -30.06 19.62
N SER A 80 9.87 -29.71 20.90
CA SER A 80 9.67 -28.40 21.59
C SER A 80 8.34 -27.63 21.48
N ALA A 81 7.56 -27.79 20.41
CA ALA A 81 6.19 -27.27 20.27
C ALA A 81 5.14 -28.40 20.35
N ALA A 82 5.60 -29.65 20.42
CA ALA A 82 4.77 -30.86 20.50
C ALA A 82 4.15 -31.07 21.90
N SER A 83 3.42 -30.07 22.42
CA SER A 83 2.58 -30.20 23.60
C SER A 83 1.11 -30.31 23.18
N ALA A 84 0.58 -31.53 23.25
CA ALA A 84 -0.84 -31.93 23.09
C ALA A 84 -1.48 -31.94 21.68
N ALA A 85 -0.83 -31.50 20.60
CA ALA A 85 -1.37 -31.65 19.24
C ALA A 85 -0.29 -32.10 18.23
N ASP A 86 -0.58 -33.20 17.52
CA ASP A 86 0.31 -33.87 16.57
C ASP A 86 -0.17 -33.75 15.10
N GLY A 87 -1.39 -33.27 14.89
CA GLY A 87 -2.05 -33.21 13.60
C GLY A 87 -2.58 -34.55 13.10
N SER A 88 -2.77 -35.56 13.96
CA SER A 88 -3.28 -36.88 13.53
C SER A 88 -4.77 -36.90 13.23
N ASN A 89 -5.57 -36.00 13.81
CA ASN A 89 -7.03 -35.94 13.61
C ASN A 89 -7.62 -34.54 13.98
N ASP A 90 -8.93 -34.39 13.85
CA ASP A 90 -9.68 -33.15 14.14
C ASP A 90 -9.72 -32.73 15.63
N GLU A 91 -9.47 -33.66 16.56
CA GLU A 91 -9.39 -33.42 18.00
C GLU A 91 -7.98 -33.01 18.45
N THR A 92 -6.93 -33.51 17.77
CA THR A 92 -5.52 -33.14 17.99
C THR A 92 -4.86 -32.37 16.81
N PRO A 93 -5.52 -31.39 16.17
CA PRO A 93 -5.04 -30.77 14.93
C PRO A 93 -3.83 -29.87 15.19
N LEU A 94 -2.84 -29.90 14.29
CA LEU A 94 -1.64 -29.08 14.41
C LEU A 94 -2.00 -27.61 14.18
N VAL A 95 -1.99 -26.83 15.26
CA VAL A 95 -2.39 -25.41 15.25
C VAL A 95 -1.27 -24.55 14.65
N VAL A 96 -1.62 -23.76 13.62
CA VAL A 96 -0.73 -22.74 13.04
C VAL A 96 -1.18 -21.34 13.43
N SER A 97 -0.23 -20.38 13.42
CA SER A 97 -0.47 -18.99 13.81
C SER A 97 -0.94 -18.07 12.67
N ASP A 98 -1.17 -18.63 11.48
CA ASP A 98 -1.65 -17.88 10.30
C ASP A 98 -3.18 -17.85 10.23
N SER A 99 -3.71 -16.93 9.42
CA SER A 99 -5.14 -16.91 9.12
C SER A 99 -5.55 -18.03 8.18
N ALA A 100 -6.82 -18.43 8.23
CA ALA A 100 -7.41 -19.40 7.31
C ALA A 100 -7.26 -18.96 5.85
N SER A 101 -7.32 -17.65 5.57
CA SER A 101 -7.06 -17.08 4.23
C SER A 101 -5.62 -17.29 3.76
N SER A 102 -4.64 -17.10 4.65
CA SER A 102 -3.22 -17.30 4.33
C SER A 102 -2.92 -18.78 4.04
N MET A 103 -3.43 -19.68 4.88
CA MET A 103 -3.34 -21.13 4.65
C MET A 103 -4.07 -21.57 3.37
N THR A 104 -5.24 -21.00 3.08
CA THR A 104 -5.99 -21.23 1.84
C THR A 104 -5.19 -20.80 0.60
N ALA A 105 -4.40 -19.72 0.69
CA ALA A 105 -3.52 -19.26 -0.38
C ALA A 105 -2.30 -20.18 -0.58
N LEU A 106 -1.66 -20.64 0.51
CA LEU A 106 -0.56 -21.62 0.44
C LEU A 106 -1.02 -22.96 -0.17
N LEU A 107 -2.14 -23.49 0.31
CA LEU A 107 -2.69 -24.75 -0.17
C LEU A 107 -3.20 -24.63 -1.61
N TRP A 108 -3.70 -23.46 -2.03
CA TRP A 108 -3.98 -23.20 -3.43
C TRP A 108 -2.74 -23.35 -4.31
N VAL A 109 -1.63 -22.66 -4.00
CA VAL A 109 -0.44 -22.71 -4.88
C VAL A 109 0.29 -24.06 -4.82
N LEU A 110 0.22 -24.79 -3.71
CA LEU A 110 0.85 -26.11 -3.57
C LEU A 110 0.10 -27.24 -4.30
N TYR A 111 -1.23 -27.18 -4.39
CA TYR A 111 -2.08 -28.20 -5.02
C TYR A 111 -2.56 -27.84 -6.43
N ALA A 112 -2.52 -26.56 -6.84
CA ALA A 112 -3.01 -26.16 -8.16
C ALA A 112 -2.19 -26.78 -9.32
N LEU A 113 -2.89 -27.22 -10.35
CA LEU A 113 -2.28 -27.77 -11.56
C LEU A 113 -1.78 -26.63 -12.47
N PRO A 114 -0.73 -26.84 -13.29
CA PRO A 114 -0.21 -25.80 -14.19
C PRO A 114 -1.26 -25.12 -15.09
N PRO A 115 -2.26 -25.83 -15.66
CA PRO A 115 -3.34 -25.18 -16.41
C PRO A 115 -4.25 -24.29 -15.56
N GLU A 116 -4.44 -24.60 -14.27
CA GLU A 116 -5.25 -23.79 -13.35
C GLU A 116 -4.52 -22.49 -12.99
N LEU A 117 -3.21 -22.58 -12.73
CA LEU A 117 -2.35 -21.41 -12.54
C LEU A 117 -2.31 -20.56 -13.81
N GLN A 118 -2.16 -21.17 -14.98
CA GLN A 118 -2.19 -20.45 -16.26
C GLN A 118 -3.55 -19.78 -16.50
N ALA A 119 -4.66 -20.46 -16.22
CA ALA A 119 -6.01 -19.90 -16.34
C ALA A 119 -6.24 -18.75 -15.36
N TYR A 120 -5.75 -18.85 -14.12
CA TYR A 120 -5.79 -17.78 -13.13
C TYR A 120 -5.03 -16.53 -13.58
N LEU A 121 -3.83 -16.71 -14.14
CA LEU A 121 -3.00 -15.61 -14.66
C LEU A 121 -3.52 -15.01 -15.98
N SER A 122 -4.23 -15.81 -16.79
CA SER A 122 -4.80 -15.41 -18.09
C SER A 122 -6.26 -14.92 -17.98
N SER A 123 -6.85 -14.97 -16.79
CA SER A 123 -8.26 -14.67 -16.58
C SER A 123 -8.51 -13.15 -16.63
N ASP A 124 -9.02 -12.67 -17.76
CA ASP A 124 -9.47 -11.29 -17.98
C ASP A 124 -10.76 -10.92 -17.20
N LYS A 125 -11.08 -11.66 -16.13
CA LYS A 125 -12.15 -11.38 -15.17
C LYS A 125 -11.78 -10.23 -14.22
N ASN A 126 -11.55 -9.06 -14.83
CA ASN A 126 -11.45 -7.72 -14.26
C ASN A 126 -10.31 -7.39 -13.27
N THR A 127 -9.74 -8.36 -12.55
CA THR A 127 -8.41 -8.28 -11.90
C THR A 127 -7.91 -9.69 -11.60
N VAL A 128 -6.62 -9.97 -11.85
CA VAL A 128 -5.94 -11.09 -11.16
C VAL A 128 -5.95 -10.76 -9.66
N ASP A 129 -6.32 -11.73 -8.84
CA ASP A 129 -6.49 -11.58 -7.39
C ASP A 129 -5.12 -11.37 -6.70
N LEU A 130 -4.74 -10.10 -6.63
CA LEU A 130 -3.49 -9.63 -6.03
C LEU A 130 -3.48 -9.86 -4.51
N ASP A 131 -4.64 -9.90 -3.84
CA ASP A 131 -4.70 -10.18 -2.41
C ASP A 131 -4.20 -11.59 -2.11
N ARG A 132 -4.69 -12.59 -2.85
CA ARG A 132 -4.18 -13.97 -2.79
C ARG A 132 -2.72 -14.08 -3.18
N LEU A 133 -2.25 -13.34 -4.18
CA LEU A 133 -0.84 -13.37 -4.58
C LEU A 133 0.08 -12.79 -3.48
N LEU A 134 -0.35 -11.73 -2.81
CA LEU A 134 0.35 -11.18 -1.64
C LEU A 134 0.30 -12.16 -0.47
N LEU A 135 -0.85 -12.79 -0.19
CA LEU A 135 -0.95 -13.84 0.83
C LEU A 135 -0.03 -15.03 0.54
N VAL A 136 0.10 -15.45 -0.73
CA VAL A 136 1.10 -16.46 -1.15
C VAL A 136 2.50 -15.97 -0.81
N ALA A 137 2.92 -14.80 -1.30
CA ALA A 137 4.27 -14.28 -1.08
C ALA A 137 4.60 -14.11 0.41
N GLU A 138 3.64 -13.68 1.22
CA GLU A 138 3.75 -13.52 2.67
C GLU A 138 3.94 -14.87 3.40
N ILE A 139 3.18 -15.90 3.04
CA ILE A 139 3.24 -17.22 3.72
C ILE A 139 4.33 -18.15 3.18
N THR A 140 4.67 -18.08 1.88
CA THR A 140 5.82 -18.80 1.32
C THR A 140 7.13 -18.31 1.95
N ASN A 141 7.21 -17.01 2.25
CA ASN A 141 8.34 -16.42 2.96
C ASN A 141 8.46 -16.92 4.40
N LYS A 142 7.35 -16.93 5.15
CA LYS A 142 7.29 -17.42 6.53
C LYS A 142 7.75 -18.87 6.66
N TYR A 143 7.40 -19.73 5.71
CA TYR A 143 7.69 -21.16 5.74
C TYR A 143 8.82 -21.61 4.80
N HIS A 144 9.54 -20.67 4.17
CA HIS A 144 10.68 -20.93 3.28
C HIS A 144 10.39 -21.82 2.05
N PHE A 145 9.27 -21.57 1.37
CA PHE A 145 9.00 -22.09 0.03
C PHE A 145 9.59 -21.15 -1.03
N THR A 146 10.93 -21.09 -1.12
CA THR A 146 11.67 -20.09 -1.92
C THR A 146 11.32 -20.09 -3.40
N SER A 147 11.15 -21.25 -4.04
CA SER A 147 10.80 -21.32 -5.47
C SER A 147 9.40 -20.75 -5.75
N ILE A 148 8.49 -20.90 -4.80
CA ILE A 148 7.11 -20.38 -4.88
C ILE A 148 7.06 -18.89 -4.54
N GLU A 149 7.88 -18.45 -3.57
CA GLU A 149 8.09 -17.04 -3.23
C GLU A 149 8.59 -16.25 -4.46
N GLU A 150 9.67 -16.70 -5.09
CA GLU A 150 10.23 -16.06 -6.30
C GLU A 150 9.21 -16.00 -7.45
N TRP A 151 8.47 -17.10 -7.68
CA TRP A 151 7.39 -17.13 -8.66
C TRP A 151 6.30 -16.11 -8.35
N SER A 152 5.85 -16.03 -7.09
CA SER A 152 4.80 -15.10 -6.68
C SER A 152 5.23 -13.64 -6.85
N LEU A 153 6.48 -13.29 -6.53
CA LEU A 153 7.07 -11.97 -6.76
C LEU A 153 7.09 -11.62 -8.25
N GLN A 154 7.53 -12.53 -9.11
CA GLN A 154 7.54 -12.32 -10.57
C GLN A 154 6.11 -12.10 -11.12
N VAL A 155 5.13 -12.85 -10.63
CA VAL A 155 3.72 -12.66 -10.98
C VAL A 155 3.20 -11.30 -10.50
N ILE A 156 3.46 -10.91 -9.25
CA ILE A 156 3.03 -9.62 -8.69
C ILE A 156 3.59 -8.46 -9.52
N ARG A 157 4.90 -8.48 -9.87
CA ARG A 157 5.52 -7.49 -10.78
C ARG A 157 4.79 -7.40 -12.13
N ALA A 158 4.32 -8.53 -12.67
CA ALA A 158 3.62 -8.61 -13.96
C ALA A 158 2.12 -8.26 -13.90
N VAL A 159 1.52 -8.22 -12.69
CA VAL A 159 0.10 -7.92 -12.44
C VAL A 159 -0.10 -6.46 -12.02
N VAL A 160 0.76 -5.90 -11.16
CA VAL A 160 0.62 -4.54 -10.61
C VAL A 160 0.43 -3.44 -11.68
N PRO A 161 1.14 -3.44 -12.84
CA PRO A 161 0.92 -2.47 -13.91
C PRO A 161 -0.46 -2.54 -14.59
N LYS A 162 -1.19 -3.65 -14.43
CA LYS A 162 -2.45 -3.96 -15.12
C LYS A 162 -3.69 -3.74 -14.23
N LEU A 163 -3.49 -3.33 -12.97
CA LEU A 163 -4.57 -3.14 -12.01
C LEU A 163 -5.51 -2.01 -12.46
N LYS A 164 -6.82 -2.27 -12.39
CA LYS A 164 -7.83 -1.21 -12.47
C LYS A 164 -7.98 -0.61 -11.08
N PHE A 165 -7.76 0.70 -10.97
CA PHE A 165 -7.66 1.38 -9.67
C PHE A 165 -9.02 1.56 -8.98
N THR A 166 -9.10 1.11 -7.74
CA THR A 166 -10.27 1.22 -6.84
C THR A 166 -9.80 1.66 -5.44
N SER A 167 -10.74 1.96 -4.53
CA SER A 167 -10.39 2.31 -3.13
C SER A 167 -9.75 1.16 -2.33
N SER A 168 -9.89 -0.10 -2.78
CA SER A 168 -9.18 -1.25 -2.20
C SER A 168 -7.79 -1.48 -2.81
N THR A 169 -7.52 -0.97 -4.02
CA THR A 169 -6.17 -1.06 -4.61
C THR A 169 -5.11 -0.36 -3.74
N SER A 170 -5.50 0.66 -2.95
CA SER A 170 -4.56 1.35 -2.05
C SER A 170 -3.94 0.42 -1.00
N THR A 171 -4.73 -0.43 -0.33
CA THR A 171 -4.19 -1.30 0.74
C THR A 171 -3.36 -2.45 0.16
N LEU A 172 -3.72 -2.92 -1.03
CA LEU A 172 -2.93 -3.92 -1.78
C LEU A 172 -1.59 -3.35 -2.24
N LEU A 173 -1.54 -2.10 -2.74
CA LEU A 173 -0.28 -1.46 -3.13
C LEU A 173 0.60 -1.13 -1.92
N VAL A 174 0.03 -0.79 -0.75
CA VAL A 174 0.79 -0.64 0.50
C VAL A 174 1.45 -1.97 0.87
N ARG A 175 0.69 -3.07 0.97
CA ARG A 175 1.28 -4.40 1.25
C ARG A 175 2.31 -4.82 0.21
N ALA A 176 2.05 -4.58 -1.08
CA ALA A 176 3.01 -4.86 -2.14
C ALA A 176 4.32 -4.06 -1.99
N LEU A 177 4.28 -2.83 -1.49
CA LEU A 177 5.49 -2.07 -1.16
C LEU A 177 6.19 -2.64 0.08
N THR A 178 5.47 -2.88 1.19
CA THR A 178 6.06 -3.47 2.42
C THR A 178 6.76 -4.80 2.13
N LEU A 179 6.19 -5.59 1.21
CA LEU A 179 6.75 -6.85 0.73
C LEU A 179 7.98 -6.63 -0.17
N ALA A 180 7.90 -5.71 -1.13
CA ALA A 180 9.04 -5.38 -2.00
C ALA A 180 10.24 -4.79 -1.24
N GLU A 181 9.99 -3.96 -0.23
CA GLU A 181 11.00 -3.43 0.70
C GLU A 181 11.67 -4.56 1.50
N ARG A 182 10.89 -5.52 2.03
CA ARG A 182 11.41 -6.71 2.74
C ARG A 182 12.36 -7.55 1.87
N PHE A 183 12.07 -7.66 0.58
CA PHE A 183 12.88 -8.42 -0.39
C PHE A 183 13.97 -7.61 -1.10
N ALA A 184 14.16 -6.33 -0.74
CA ALA A 184 15.03 -5.38 -1.46
C ALA A 184 14.74 -5.30 -2.98
N ASP A 185 13.50 -5.59 -3.39
CA ASP A 185 13.06 -5.73 -4.77
C ASP A 185 12.84 -4.36 -5.43
N SER A 186 13.94 -3.73 -5.86
CA SER A 186 13.92 -2.44 -6.55
C SER A 186 13.00 -2.40 -7.78
N ALA A 187 12.81 -3.52 -8.49
CA ALA A 187 11.95 -3.60 -9.66
C ALA A 187 10.46 -3.58 -9.27
N LEU A 188 10.08 -4.31 -8.21
CA LEU A 188 8.72 -4.24 -7.67
C LEU A 188 8.46 -2.89 -6.98
N ILE A 189 9.44 -2.30 -6.29
CA ILE A 189 9.34 -0.95 -5.70
C ILE A 189 9.01 0.09 -6.79
N ASP A 190 9.84 0.24 -7.83
CA ASP A 190 9.60 1.23 -8.90
C ASP A 190 8.27 0.95 -9.66
N THR A 191 7.85 -0.33 -9.73
CA THR A 191 6.55 -0.75 -10.29
C THR A 191 5.37 -0.32 -9.41
N VAL A 192 5.40 -0.60 -8.11
CA VAL A 192 4.36 -0.22 -7.14
C VAL A 192 4.27 1.30 -6.98
N LEU A 193 5.40 2.01 -6.95
CA LEU A 193 5.44 3.48 -6.96
C LEU A 193 4.92 4.12 -8.26
N THR A 194 4.81 3.36 -9.35
CA THR A 194 4.23 3.82 -10.62
C THR A 194 2.73 3.51 -10.70
N ALA A 195 2.30 2.35 -10.20
CA ALA A 195 0.88 2.07 -9.97
C ALA A 195 0.27 3.04 -8.95
N TRP A 196 0.96 3.35 -7.85
CA TRP A 196 0.51 4.31 -6.84
C TRP A 196 0.39 5.74 -7.39
N GLU A 197 1.37 6.21 -8.17
CA GLU A 197 1.26 7.54 -8.82
C GLU A 197 0.02 7.61 -9.74
N THR A 198 -0.35 6.49 -10.37
CA THR A 198 -1.54 6.41 -11.23
C THR A 198 -2.82 6.35 -10.40
N LEU A 199 -2.89 5.52 -9.36
CA LEU A 199 -3.98 5.47 -8.38
C LEU A 199 -4.29 6.87 -7.83
N VAL A 200 -3.29 7.55 -7.28
CA VAL A 200 -3.47 8.88 -6.64
C VAL A 200 -4.00 9.92 -7.64
N ARG A 201 -3.58 9.88 -8.92
CA ARG A 201 -4.10 10.76 -9.98
C ARG A 201 -5.53 10.42 -10.43
N THR A 202 -6.04 9.22 -10.14
CA THR A 202 -7.41 8.78 -10.48
C THR A 202 -8.41 8.89 -9.32
N VAL A 203 -7.94 9.01 -8.07
CA VAL A 203 -8.78 9.02 -6.87
C VAL A 203 -9.29 10.43 -6.55
N SER A 204 -10.61 10.60 -6.51
CA SER A 204 -11.28 11.89 -6.26
C SER A 204 -11.05 12.50 -4.86
N LYS A 205 -10.38 11.80 -3.95
CA LYS A 205 -10.11 12.21 -2.57
C LYS A 205 -8.71 11.76 -2.10
N PRO A 206 -7.64 12.53 -2.37
CA PRO A 206 -6.29 12.14 -1.96
C PRO A 206 -6.12 12.02 -0.44
N ALA A 207 -6.92 12.74 0.37
CA ALA A 207 -6.96 12.63 1.82
C ALA A 207 -7.20 11.19 2.34
N GLU A 208 -8.04 10.39 1.68
CA GLU A 208 -8.29 8.98 2.05
C GLU A 208 -7.08 8.06 1.77
N LEU A 209 -6.09 8.53 0.99
CA LEU A 209 -4.85 7.81 0.73
C LEU A 209 -3.74 8.19 1.71
N ILE A 210 -3.76 9.41 2.26
CA ILE A 210 -2.79 9.88 3.27
C ILE A 210 -2.84 8.97 4.50
N THR A 211 -4.03 8.77 5.08
CA THR A 211 -4.22 7.95 6.29
C THR A 211 -3.86 6.48 6.08
N LYS A 212 -4.07 5.95 4.87
CA LYS A 212 -3.69 4.58 4.48
C LYS A 212 -2.20 4.38 4.19
N SER A 213 -1.39 5.45 4.10
CA SER A 213 0.01 5.37 3.64
C SER A 213 1.05 5.99 4.58
N ASP A 214 0.65 6.48 5.76
CA ASP A 214 1.55 7.13 6.74
C ASP A 214 2.70 6.22 7.24
N THR A 215 2.60 4.90 7.07
CA THR A 215 3.67 3.93 7.34
C THR A 215 4.80 3.94 6.29
N HIS A 216 4.56 4.40 5.06
CA HIS A 216 5.56 4.40 3.98
C HIS A 216 5.81 5.84 3.46
N PRO A 217 6.94 6.48 3.84
CA PRO A 217 7.24 7.88 3.49
C PRO A 217 7.14 8.21 2.00
N TRP A 218 7.41 7.25 1.11
CA TRP A 218 7.29 7.45 -0.35
C TRP A 218 5.84 7.50 -0.82
N LEU A 219 4.96 6.63 -0.29
CA LEU A 219 3.55 6.55 -0.71
C LEU A 219 2.77 7.79 -0.25
N ILE A 220 2.93 8.17 1.03
CA ILE A 220 2.28 9.37 1.56
C ILE A 220 2.77 10.65 0.87
N ALA A 221 4.01 10.70 0.37
CA ALA A 221 4.51 11.85 -0.38
C ALA A 221 3.76 12.09 -1.71
N PHE A 222 3.31 11.05 -2.42
CA PHE A 222 2.46 11.22 -3.61
C PHE A 222 1.04 11.67 -3.24
N ALA A 223 0.49 11.11 -2.15
CA ALA A 223 -0.82 11.50 -1.64
C ALA A 223 -0.82 12.98 -1.20
N TYR A 224 0.20 13.40 -0.44
CA TYR A 224 0.44 14.80 -0.09
C TYR A 224 0.68 15.69 -1.31
N HIS A 225 1.52 15.30 -2.26
CA HIS A 225 1.81 16.09 -3.45
C HIS A 225 0.55 16.37 -4.28
N THR A 226 -0.32 15.37 -4.42
CA THR A 226 -1.59 15.53 -5.12
C THR A 226 -2.59 16.33 -4.27
N GLN A 227 -2.70 16.05 -2.96
CA GLN A 227 -3.54 16.81 -2.03
C GLN A 227 -3.19 18.31 -2.03
N VAL A 228 -1.89 18.66 -2.00
CA VAL A 228 -1.39 20.04 -2.10
C VAL A 228 -1.70 20.69 -3.46
N SER A 229 -1.82 19.88 -4.51
CA SER A 229 -2.22 20.33 -5.86
C SER A 229 -3.74 20.46 -6.02
N THR A 230 -4.55 19.82 -5.16
CA THR A 230 -6.02 19.91 -5.19
C THR A 230 -6.64 20.82 -4.13
N MET A 231 -5.96 21.02 -2.99
CA MET A 231 -6.51 21.76 -1.83
C MET A 231 -6.65 23.25 -2.11
N LYS A 232 -7.80 23.81 -1.73
CA LYS A 232 -8.09 25.24 -1.90
C LYS A 232 -8.03 25.95 -0.55
N LEU A 233 -7.11 26.92 -0.47
CA LEU A 233 -7.03 27.88 0.62
C LEU A 233 -8.13 28.94 0.43
N LYS A 234 -9.25 28.80 1.13
CA LYS A 234 -10.30 29.81 1.15
C LYS A 234 -10.09 30.78 2.31
N ARG A 235 -9.89 32.05 1.96
CA ARG A 235 -9.93 33.17 2.90
C ARG A 235 -11.35 33.71 2.93
N HIS A 236 -12.07 33.50 4.02
CA HIS A 236 -13.41 34.06 4.19
C HIS A 236 -13.32 35.58 4.37
N VAL A 237 -14.19 36.34 3.69
CA VAL A 237 -14.18 37.81 3.71
C VAL A 237 -14.49 38.38 5.11
N PHE A 238 -15.19 37.61 5.95
CA PHE A 238 -15.69 38.04 7.27
C PHE A 238 -15.24 37.16 8.45
N ALA A 239 -14.26 36.26 8.25
CA ALA A 239 -13.64 35.50 9.34
C ALA A 239 -12.12 35.75 9.37
N LYS A 240 -11.49 35.61 10.55
CA LYS A 240 -10.03 35.62 10.65
C LYS A 240 -9.40 34.33 10.12
N ASP A 241 -10.19 33.28 10.03
CA ASP A 241 -9.73 31.91 9.85
C ASP A 241 -9.65 31.51 8.38
N LEU A 242 -8.59 30.79 8.04
CA LEU A 242 -8.40 30.17 6.72
C LEU A 242 -9.04 28.78 6.74
N THR A 243 -9.89 28.48 5.77
CA THR A 243 -10.42 27.13 5.57
C THR A 243 -9.63 26.42 4.45
N LEU A 244 -9.39 25.12 4.66
CA LEU A 244 -8.67 24.24 3.74
C LEU A 244 -9.64 23.20 3.18
N GLU A 245 -10.16 23.43 1.98
CA GLU A 245 -11.12 22.52 1.37
C GLU A 245 -10.46 21.21 0.92
N GLY A 246 -11.13 20.09 1.21
CA GLY A 246 -10.71 18.74 0.83
C GLY A 246 -9.74 18.08 1.82
N CYS A 247 -9.43 18.71 2.94
CA CYS A 247 -8.58 18.16 4.01
C CYS A 247 -9.39 17.46 5.13
N ASP A 248 -10.65 17.14 4.86
CA ASP A 248 -11.59 16.56 5.83
C ASP A 248 -11.09 15.22 6.39
N GLY A 249 -11.11 15.08 7.72
CA GLY A 249 -10.62 13.89 8.42
C GLY A 249 -9.10 13.79 8.60
N LEU A 250 -8.31 14.77 8.15
CA LEU A 250 -6.86 14.80 8.37
C LEU A 250 -6.49 15.37 9.75
N SER A 251 -5.49 14.78 10.40
CA SER A 251 -4.92 15.29 11.64
C SER A 251 -4.18 16.63 11.45
N GLN A 252 -4.07 17.42 12.53
CA GLN A 252 -3.33 18.69 12.53
C GLN A 252 -1.86 18.52 12.09
N THR A 253 -1.26 17.36 12.36
CA THR A 253 0.09 17.01 11.90
C THR A 253 0.16 16.84 10.38
N HIS A 254 -0.82 16.16 9.77
CA HIS A 254 -0.89 16.07 8.31
C HIS A 254 -1.19 17.44 7.68
N ILE A 255 -2.06 18.26 8.28
CA ILE A 255 -2.36 19.64 7.81
C ILE A 255 -1.09 20.51 7.85
N THR A 256 -0.31 20.44 8.93
CA THR A 256 0.97 21.16 9.05
C THR A 256 1.98 20.70 7.98
N LYS A 257 2.11 19.38 7.76
CA LYS A 257 2.94 18.79 6.69
C LYS A 257 2.50 19.25 5.29
N LEU A 258 1.20 19.31 5.00
CA LEU A 258 0.64 19.80 3.73
C LEU A 258 0.98 21.28 3.47
N LEU A 259 0.83 22.14 4.49
CA LEU A 259 1.12 23.58 4.38
C LEU A 259 2.63 23.84 4.19
N PHE A 260 3.49 23.16 4.95
CA PHE A 260 4.94 23.23 4.75
C PHE A 260 5.35 22.72 3.36
N GLY A 261 4.78 21.58 2.94
CA GLY A 261 4.99 20.99 1.62
C GLY A 261 4.59 21.90 0.47
N ARG A 262 3.47 22.65 0.60
CA ARG A 262 3.07 23.66 -0.38
C ARG A 262 4.18 24.68 -0.62
N TRP A 263 4.65 25.32 0.46
CA TRP A 263 5.73 26.32 0.38
C TRP A 263 7.02 25.71 -0.18
N SER A 264 7.40 24.52 0.27
CA SER A 264 8.60 23.80 -0.16
C SER A 264 8.58 23.44 -1.66
N LEU A 265 7.41 23.06 -2.19
CA LEU A 265 7.20 22.77 -3.61
C LEU A 265 7.17 24.04 -4.47
N GLU A 266 6.49 25.10 -4.03
CA GLU A 266 6.44 26.39 -4.74
C GLU A 266 7.84 27.02 -4.82
N ALA A 267 8.64 26.92 -3.76
CA ALA A 267 10.04 27.32 -3.76
C ALA A 267 10.90 26.47 -4.71
N GLU A 268 10.73 25.14 -4.72
CA GLU A 268 11.48 24.24 -5.61
C GLU A 268 11.14 24.43 -7.09
N VAL A 269 9.85 24.63 -7.43
CA VAL A 269 9.42 24.95 -8.80
C VAL A 269 10.01 26.29 -9.25
N THR A 270 10.01 27.30 -8.39
CA THR A 270 10.65 28.60 -8.66
C THR A 270 12.17 28.44 -8.84
N ARG A 271 12.84 27.64 -8.00
CA ARG A 271 14.27 27.36 -8.10
C ARG A 271 14.62 26.65 -9.41
N LEU A 272 13.83 25.66 -9.82
CA LEU A 272 14.02 24.92 -11.07
C LEU A 272 13.69 25.73 -12.32
N ALA A 273 12.77 26.70 -12.24
CA ALA A 273 12.51 27.63 -13.34
C ALA A 273 13.76 28.45 -13.70
N SER A 274 14.44 28.99 -12.68
CA SER A 274 15.67 29.79 -12.85
C SER A 274 16.95 28.95 -13.04
N ASN A 275 16.98 27.70 -12.56
CA ASN A 275 18.17 26.84 -12.56
C ASN A 275 17.91 25.52 -13.31
N PRO A 276 18.22 25.43 -14.62
CA PRO A 276 18.20 24.16 -15.34
C PRO A 276 19.13 23.12 -14.70
N PRO A 277 18.81 21.81 -14.79
CA PRO A 277 19.74 20.76 -14.38
C PRO A 277 20.97 20.76 -15.31
N ALA A 278 22.12 20.31 -14.80
CA ALA A 278 23.34 20.18 -15.60
C ALA A 278 23.13 19.23 -16.81
N LEU A 279 23.68 19.61 -17.96
CA LEU A 279 23.61 18.79 -19.18
C LEU A 279 24.75 17.75 -19.17
N PRO A 280 24.46 16.44 -19.32
CA PRO A 280 25.49 15.42 -19.48
C PRO A 280 26.36 15.67 -20.72
N SER A 281 27.65 15.32 -20.62
CA SER A 281 28.62 15.33 -21.72
C SER A 281 28.88 13.94 -22.32
N THR A 282 28.11 12.92 -21.90
CA THR A 282 28.24 11.53 -22.35
C THR A 282 28.05 11.39 -23.86
N GLY A 283 28.94 10.63 -24.51
CA GLY A 283 28.91 10.46 -25.97
C GLY A 283 29.26 11.70 -26.80
N CYS A 284 29.76 12.78 -26.17
CA CYS A 284 30.30 13.93 -26.90
C CYS A 284 31.63 13.57 -27.57
N VAL A 285 31.81 13.98 -28.83
CA VAL A 285 33.04 13.72 -29.61
C VAL A 285 34.18 14.64 -29.18
N HIS A 286 33.86 15.86 -28.73
CA HIS A 286 34.83 16.86 -28.27
C HIS A 286 34.35 17.53 -26.97
N PRO A 287 34.30 16.80 -25.84
CA PRO A 287 33.94 17.38 -24.55
C PRO A 287 34.85 18.60 -24.24
N GLY A 288 34.24 19.71 -23.83
CA GLY A 288 34.91 20.97 -23.56
C GLY A 288 35.10 21.93 -24.76
N LYS A 289 35.07 21.48 -26.03
CA LYS A 289 35.24 22.40 -27.18
C LYS A 289 33.98 23.19 -27.58
N HIS A 290 32.80 22.69 -27.23
CA HIS A 290 31.51 23.31 -27.55
C HIS A 290 30.48 23.11 -26.41
N GLN A 291 30.97 22.93 -25.17
CA GLN A 291 30.10 22.70 -24.02
C GLN A 291 29.28 23.95 -23.72
N ASP A 292 29.89 25.14 -23.78
CA ASP A 292 29.20 26.41 -23.55
C ASP A 292 28.06 26.66 -24.55
N ASP A 293 28.25 26.32 -25.83
CA ASP A 293 27.19 26.40 -26.85
C ASP A 293 26.03 25.44 -26.56
N CYS A 294 26.33 24.26 -26.04
CA CYS A 294 25.34 23.25 -25.66
C CYS A 294 24.58 23.70 -24.39
N ASP A 295 25.28 24.24 -23.41
CA ASP A 295 24.70 24.73 -22.16
C ASP A 295 23.91 26.04 -22.36
N ALA A 296 24.35 26.93 -23.24
CA ALA A 296 23.61 28.13 -23.64
C ALA A 296 22.30 27.77 -24.38
N GLN A 297 22.37 26.85 -25.35
CA GLN A 297 21.18 26.33 -26.01
C GLN A 297 20.27 25.57 -25.02
N TRP A 298 20.83 24.86 -24.05
CA TRP A 298 20.07 24.14 -23.02
C TRP A 298 19.35 25.10 -22.07
N ARG A 299 20.04 26.13 -21.55
CA ARG A 299 19.42 27.21 -20.75
C ARG A 299 18.24 27.85 -21.50
N LYS A 300 18.40 28.10 -22.80
CA LYS A 300 17.31 28.62 -23.64
C LYS A 300 16.16 27.62 -23.79
N ALA A 301 16.43 26.39 -24.22
CA ALA A 301 15.40 25.36 -24.42
C ALA A 301 14.65 25.02 -23.11
N TRP A 302 15.34 25.11 -21.97
CA TRP A 302 14.73 25.00 -20.64
C TRP A 302 13.80 26.17 -20.35
N GLY A 303 14.24 27.41 -20.54
CA GLY A 303 13.42 28.61 -20.37
C GLY A 303 12.17 28.60 -21.27
N ASP A 304 12.33 28.24 -22.54
CA ASP A 304 11.23 28.08 -23.50
C ASP A 304 10.22 27.00 -23.04
N ALA A 305 10.70 25.88 -22.49
CA ALA A 305 9.85 24.78 -22.01
C ALA A 305 9.14 25.10 -20.67
N VAL A 306 9.83 25.71 -19.71
CA VAL A 306 9.30 26.15 -18.41
C VAL A 306 8.18 27.17 -18.59
N ASN A 307 8.33 28.11 -19.54
CA ASN A 307 7.32 29.12 -19.84
C ASN A 307 6.26 28.64 -20.87
N SER A 308 6.24 27.35 -21.20
CA SER A 308 5.28 26.82 -22.17
C SER A 308 3.86 26.76 -21.61
N LYS A 309 2.86 26.92 -22.49
CA LYS A 309 1.43 26.89 -22.13
C LYS A 309 1.02 25.62 -21.36
N ALA A 310 1.67 24.49 -21.62
CA ALA A 310 1.41 23.22 -20.93
C ALA A 310 1.86 23.24 -19.45
N VAL A 311 2.96 23.94 -19.14
CA VAL A 311 3.45 24.12 -17.76
C VAL A 311 2.63 25.19 -17.04
N ALA A 312 2.25 26.26 -17.75
CA ALA A 312 1.42 27.34 -17.20
C ALA A 312 -0.02 26.91 -16.87
N ALA A 313 -0.53 25.84 -17.50
CA ALA A 313 -1.86 25.29 -17.24
C ALA A 313 -1.93 24.36 -16.01
N LEU A 314 -0.80 24.09 -15.34
CA LEU A 314 -0.72 23.25 -14.14
C LEU A 314 -0.56 24.10 -12.88
N GLU A 315 -1.10 23.62 -11.75
CA GLU A 315 -0.95 24.28 -10.45
C GLU A 315 0.51 24.53 -10.07
N SER A 316 0.77 25.59 -9.29
CA SER A 316 2.13 26.00 -8.87
C SER A 316 2.91 24.87 -8.17
N THR A 317 2.16 23.99 -7.49
CA THR A 317 2.64 22.89 -6.65
C THR A 317 2.79 21.56 -7.39
N ASP A 318 2.29 21.40 -8.62
CA ASP A 318 2.42 20.15 -9.39
C ASP A 318 3.83 20.00 -9.99
N LEU A 319 4.85 19.92 -9.13
CA LEU A 319 6.26 19.73 -9.49
C LEU A 319 6.46 18.57 -10.48
N LEU A 320 5.82 17.42 -10.25
CA LEU A 320 6.00 16.25 -11.10
C LEU A 320 5.28 16.37 -12.45
N GLY A 321 4.06 16.91 -12.48
CA GLY A 321 3.33 17.18 -13.74
C GLY A 321 4.02 18.28 -14.56
N ARG A 322 4.48 19.36 -13.92
CA ARG A 322 5.26 20.43 -14.56
C ARG A 322 6.55 19.89 -15.18
N LEU A 323 7.30 19.04 -14.47
CA LEU A 323 8.49 18.39 -15.04
C LEU A 323 8.15 17.44 -16.21
N LYS A 324 7.04 16.69 -16.15
CA LYS A 324 6.55 15.86 -17.27
C LYS A 324 6.12 16.72 -18.48
N ALA A 325 5.49 17.88 -18.26
CA ALA A 325 5.15 18.83 -19.32
C ALA A 325 6.40 19.47 -19.95
N ILE A 326 7.42 19.80 -19.15
CA ILE A 326 8.75 20.23 -19.64
C ILE A 326 9.38 19.12 -20.49
N GLN A 327 9.37 17.87 -20.02
CA GLN A 327 9.90 16.72 -20.77
C GLN A 327 9.21 16.55 -22.13
N ALA A 328 7.88 16.61 -22.18
CA ALA A 328 7.11 16.51 -23.41
C ALA A 328 7.41 17.67 -24.39
N HIS A 329 7.52 18.91 -23.86
CA HIS A 329 7.89 20.07 -24.68
C HIS A 329 9.30 19.91 -25.27
N LEU A 330 10.28 19.51 -24.46
CA LEU A 330 11.67 19.31 -24.90
C LEU A 330 11.82 18.19 -25.93
N ALA A 331 11.02 17.12 -25.83
CA ALA A 331 10.97 16.04 -26.82
C ALA A 331 10.40 16.50 -28.17
N ALA A 332 9.44 17.43 -28.16
CA ALA A 332 8.89 18.03 -29.37
C ALA A 332 9.84 19.04 -30.07
N LEU A 333 10.94 19.46 -29.43
CA LEU A 333 11.90 20.39 -30.01
C LEU A 333 12.77 19.71 -31.09
N ASN A 334 12.36 19.87 -32.35
CA ASN A 334 13.18 19.57 -33.52
C ASN A 334 14.57 20.22 -33.40
N THR A 335 15.59 19.39 -33.23
CA THR A 335 17.00 19.80 -33.24
C THR A 335 17.36 20.44 -34.58
N ARG A 336 17.62 21.75 -34.58
CA ARG A 336 17.97 22.51 -35.80
C ARG A 336 19.20 21.90 -36.48
N LYS A 337 19.23 21.96 -37.82
CA LYS A 337 20.34 21.47 -38.66
C LYS A 337 21.71 22.15 -38.40
N SER A 338 21.75 23.21 -37.58
CA SER A 338 22.96 24.00 -37.28
C SER A 338 23.83 23.45 -36.14
N ILE A 339 23.43 22.35 -35.47
CA ILE A 339 24.22 21.74 -34.39
C ILE A 339 25.05 20.58 -34.96
N HIS A 340 26.38 20.70 -34.92
CA HIS A 340 27.28 19.58 -35.19
C HIS A 340 26.95 18.42 -34.22
N ASN A 341 26.56 17.26 -34.76
CA ASN A 341 26.08 16.11 -33.99
C ASN A 341 24.89 16.41 -33.04
N GLY A 342 23.87 17.13 -33.51
CA GLY A 342 22.63 17.41 -32.76
C GLY A 342 21.89 16.18 -32.16
N ALA A 343 22.21 14.95 -32.59
CA ALA A 343 21.76 13.71 -31.95
C ALA A 343 22.32 13.51 -30.53
N CYS A 344 23.58 13.88 -30.28
CA CYS A 344 24.19 13.85 -28.95
C CYS A 344 23.49 14.84 -28.01
N TYR A 345 23.32 16.08 -28.47
CA TYR A 345 22.58 17.12 -27.75
C TYR A 345 21.11 16.73 -27.47
N ARG A 346 20.46 16.00 -28.36
CA ARG A 346 19.13 15.42 -28.10
C ARG A 346 19.17 14.43 -26.92
N LYS A 347 19.98 13.38 -27.04
CA LYS A 347 20.12 12.32 -26.04
C LYS A 347 20.46 12.87 -24.65
N ASN A 348 21.36 13.84 -24.57
CA ASN A 348 21.83 14.33 -23.29
C ASN A 348 20.79 15.23 -22.59
N ARG A 349 19.95 15.96 -23.35
CA ARG A 349 18.78 16.65 -22.79
C ARG A 349 17.73 15.66 -22.27
N GLU A 350 17.45 14.61 -23.04
CA GLU A 350 16.50 13.55 -22.65
C GLU A 350 16.92 12.87 -21.34
N VAL A 351 18.21 12.53 -21.22
CA VAL A 351 18.81 12.03 -19.98
C VAL A 351 18.71 13.05 -18.85
N ALA A 352 19.05 14.33 -19.08
CA ALA A 352 19.03 15.37 -18.04
C ALA A 352 17.64 15.53 -17.38
N ILE A 353 16.57 15.62 -18.17
CA ILE A 353 15.21 15.73 -17.62
C ILE A 353 14.71 14.41 -17.01
N ALA A 354 15.03 13.24 -17.62
CA ALA A 354 14.65 11.94 -17.06
C ALA A 354 15.32 11.70 -15.69
N THR A 355 16.62 11.98 -15.55
CA THR A 355 17.35 11.89 -14.28
C THR A 355 16.81 12.89 -13.24
N LEU A 356 16.45 14.12 -13.66
CA LEU A 356 15.84 15.09 -12.75
C LEU A 356 14.48 14.61 -12.24
N ILE A 357 13.61 14.10 -13.11
CA ILE A 357 12.30 13.53 -12.74
C ILE A 357 12.47 12.34 -11.81
N ALA A 358 13.34 11.38 -12.14
CA ALA A 358 13.58 10.19 -11.31
C ALA A 358 14.10 10.57 -9.91
N ARG A 359 15.04 11.52 -9.83
CA ARG A 359 15.52 12.05 -8.55
C ARG A 359 14.39 12.72 -7.77
N LYS A 360 13.68 13.69 -8.37
CA LYS A 360 12.60 14.44 -7.69
C LYS A 360 11.41 13.54 -7.30
N LYS A 361 11.16 12.44 -8.02
CA LYS A 361 10.17 11.41 -7.64
C LYS A 361 10.60 10.66 -6.37
N ARG A 362 11.88 10.34 -6.20
CA ARG A 362 12.42 9.67 -5.00
C ARG A 362 12.55 10.62 -3.80
N THR A 363 13.05 11.85 -4.02
CA THR A 363 13.18 12.90 -2.98
C THR A 363 11.87 13.63 -2.67
N LEU A 364 10.71 13.18 -3.18
CA LEU A 364 9.43 13.89 -3.02
C LEU A 364 9.02 14.02 -1.54
N HIS A 365 9.34 13.00 -0.75
CA HIS A 365 9.01 12.89 0.68
C HIS A 365 9.72 13.94 1.55
N GLU A 366 10.92 14.38 1.15
CA GLU A 366 11.69 15.43 1.85
C GLU A 366 10.93 16.76 1.92
N HIS A 367 10.14 17.08 0.89
CA HIS A 367 9.34 18.31 0.87
C HIS A 367 8.25 18.35 1.96
N PHE A 368 7.87 17.19 2.54
CA PHE A 368 6.83 17.07 3.58
C PHE A 368 7.38 16.73 4.97
N GLN A 369 8.70 16.71 5.13
CA GLN A 369 9.34 16.57 6.44
C GLN A 369 9.36 17.93 7.15
N LEU A 370 8.75 18.01 8.33
CA LEU A 370 8.81 19.22 9.15
C LEU A 370 10.22 19.38 9.73
N PRO A 371 10.80 20.59 9.76
CA PRO A 371 12.04 20.85 10.47
C PRO A 371 11.89 20.51 11.96
N GLY A 372 12.96 20.04 12.62
CA GLY A 372 12.90 19.52 14.00
C GLY A 372 12.34 20.50 15.05
N ASN A 373 12.32 21.81 14.75
CA ASN A 373 11.75 22.85 15.61
C ASN A 373 10.21 22.95 15.51
N PHE A 374 9.56 22.22 14.59
CA PHE A 374 8.10 22.16 14.40
C PHE A 374 7.48 20.91 15.06
N THR A 375 7.80 20.68 16.34
CA THR A 375 7.00 19.77 17.17
C THR A 375 5.62 20.39 17.39
N VAL A 376 4.59 19.81 16.77
CA VAL A 376 3.19 20.19 17.03
C VAL A 376 2.90 19.89 18.51
N GLY A 377 2.66 20.93 19.30
CA GLY A 377 2.33 20.76 20.72
C GLY A 377 1.02 20.00 20.88
N HIS A 378 1.03 18.92 21.66
CA HIS A 378 -0.21 18.27 22.08
C HIS A 378 -1.04 19.27 22.91
N SER A 379 -2.25 19.53 22.43
CA SER A 379 -3.29 20.38 23.04
C SER A 379 -4.51 19.52 23.33
#